data_AF-A0A235H5B2-F1
#
_entry.id   AF-A0A235H5B2-F1
#
_cell.length_a   1.000
_cell.length_b   1.000
_cell.length_c   1.000
_cell.angle_alpha   90.00
_cell.angle_beta   90.00
_cell.angle_gamma   90.00
#
_symmetry.space_group_name_H-M   'P 1'
#
loop_
_entity.id
_entity.type
_entity.pdbx_description
1 polymer ?
#
loop_
_entity_poly.entity_id
_entity_poly.type
_entity_poly.pdbx_seq_one_letter_code
_entity_poly.pdbx_strand_id
1 'polypeptide(L)'
;MDFTPHIRTLFQLRGKPATYTPTVGAPASCRAIRQGGGQAVAVGPVVVMLERVQFHVRRADVPTPEVGGVLTVGGDAFTVQAVQPVQRDAEGLLWGLDVAWGLPVVYRSAAASGGVQGGPWSVATAAAAGASSISIQSQHINASGKLQPGDVLTIGGAAYTVGAAIGASAAKSFNNIPISPPLAAPVAAGASVTISQPSATGYVLTGAMADYGASEVMGGVVVGDRRMVILQAAFVAAGAPAGPKPGAAIEADGRTYNVIHTKAHYAGSAVAAWELQVRG
;
A
#
# COMPACT_ATOMS: atom_id res chain seq x y z
N MET A 1 -15.26 32.48 -6.47
CA MET A 1 -14.22 33.40 -5.98
C MET A 1 -12.91 32.70 -6.22
N ASP A 2 -11.92 33.32 -6.85
CA ASP A 2 -10.59 32.72 -7.05
C ASP A 2 -9.75 32.91 -5.78
N PHE A 3 -9.42 31.83 -5.08
CA PHE A 3 -8.61 31.88 -3.85
C PHE A 3 -7.10 31.78 -4.10
N THR A 4 -6.67 31.59 -5.36
CA THR A 4 -5.26 31.46 -5.76
C THR A 4 -4.38 32.63 -5.28
N PRO A 5 -4.82 33.92 -5.36
CA PRO A 5 -4.01 35.04 -4.85
C PRO A 5 -3.80 34.95 -3.34
N HIS A 6 -4.83 34.54 -2.61
CA HIS A 6 -4.81 34.46 -1.15
C HIS A 6 -3.87 33.35 -0.66
N ILE A 7 -3.90 32.18 -1.31
CA ILE A 7 -2.98 31.08 -1.01
C ILE A 7 -1.53 31.44 -1.36
N ARG A 8 -1.31 32.15 -2.48
CA ARG A 8 0.03 32.65 -2.83
C ARG A 8 0.58 33.55 -1.73
N THR A 9 -0.22 34.49 -1.23
CA THR A 9 0.17 35.38 -0.14
C THR A 9 0.42 34.60 1.16
N LEU A 10 -0.42 33.62 1.50
CA LEU A 10 -0.20 32.77 2.69
C LEU A 10 1.17 32.07 2.64
N PHE A 11 1.55 31.51 1.49
CA PHE A 11 2.83 30.83 1.32
C PHE A 11 4.03 31.78 1.31
N GLN A 12 3.87 33.00 0.80
CA GLN A 12 4.90 34.03 0.91
C GLN A 12 5.15 34.42 2.38
N LEU A 13 4.09 34.54 3.17
CA LEU A 13 4.16 34.99 4.56
C LEU A 13 4.60 33.89 5.53
N ARG A 14 4.13 32.66 5.34
CA ARG A 14 4.32 31.55 6.31
C ARG A 14 5.14 30.38 5.79
N GLY A 15 5.32 30.27 4.47
CA GLY A 15 6.06 29.18 3.85
C GLY A 15 7.57 29.43 3.92
N LYS A 16 8.32 28.40 4.35
CA LYS A 16 9.78 28.40 4.27
C LYS A 16 10.22 28.03 2.86
N PRO A 17 11.32 28.60 2.32
CA PRO A 17 11.94 28.12 1.10
C PRO A 17 12.25 26.63 1.22
N ALA A 18 11.89 25.88 0.18
CA ALA A 18 12.05 24.44 0.12
C ALA A 18 12.42 24.01 -1.30
N THR A 19 13.01 22.82 -1.41
CA THR A 19 13.27 22.17 -2.70
C THR A 19 12.62 20.79 -2.66
N TYR A 20 11.78 20.49 -3.64
CA TYR A 20 11.20 19.17 -3.83
C TYR A 20 11.97 18.44 -4.94
N THR A 21 12.55 17.29 -4.62
CA THR A 21 13.26 16.44 -5.57
C THR A 21 12.41 15.19 -5.85
N PRO A 22 11.88 15.03 -7.07
CA PRO A 22 11.17 13.82 -7.45
C PRO A 22 12.13 12.63 -7.57
N THR A 23 11.59 11.41 -7.53
CA THR A 23 12.33 10.17 -7.80
C THR A 23 12.83 10.11 -9.25
N VAL A 24 12.10 10.74 -10.17
CA VAL A 24 12.50 10.94 -11.57
C VAL A 24 12.20 12.38 -11.99
N GLY A 25 13.23 13.10 -12.45
CA GLY A 25 13.09 14.46 -12.99
C GLY A 25 13.94 15.51 -12.26
N ALA A 26 13.76 16.77 -12.66
CA ALA A 26 14.52 17.88 -12.09
C ALA A 26 13.89 18.37 -10.77
N PRO A 27 14.70 18.76 -9.77
CA PRO A 27 14.20 19.39 -8.55
C PRO A 27 13.39 20.66 -8.82
N ALA A 28 12.32 20.86 -8.07
CA ALA A 28 11.46 22.03 -8.13
C ALA A 28 11.61 22.89 -6.86
N SER A 29 11.91 24.18 -7.04
CA SER A 29 11.89 25.15 -5.96
C SER A 29 10.45 25.45 -5.54
N CYS A 30 10.17 25.37 -4.24
CA CYS A 30 8.84 25.62 -3.69
C CYS A 30 8.91 26.33 -2.34
N ARG A 31 7.75 26.56 -1.73
CA ARG A 31 7.63 26.93 -0.32
C ARG A 31 6.79 25.91 0.41
N ALA A 32 7.20 25.58 1.63
CA ALA A 32 6.55 24.59 2.46
C ALA A 32 6.17 25.18 3.82
N ILE A 33 4.94 24.92 4.27
CA ILE A 33 4.48 25.26 5.62
C ILE A 33 4.43 23.97 6.43
N ARG A 34 5.26 23.86 7.47
CA ARG A 34 5.23 22.74 8.40
C ARG A 34 3.95 22.77 9.23
N GLN A 35 3.28 21.64 9.30
CA GLN A 35 2.21 21.31 10.25
C GLN A 35 2.77 20.23 11.18
N GLY A 36 2.72 20.42 12.50
CA GLY A 36 3.19 19.39 13.43
C GLY A 36 3.08 19.71 14.92
N GLY A 37 2.82 18.65 15.70
CA GLY A 37 2.63 18.62 17.16
C GLY A 37 1.24 18.08 17.54
N GLY A 38 1.04 16.76 17.50
CA GLY A 38 -0.21 16.12 17.95
C GLY A 38 -1.48 16.53 17.18
N GLN A 39 -1.35 16.85 15.89
CA GLN A 39 -2.50 17.30 15.11
C GLN A 39 -3.35 16.14 14.61
N ALA A 40 -4.66 16.35 14.72
CA ALA A 40 -5.68 15.47 14.22
C ALA A 40 -5.72 15.54 12.68
N VAL A 41 -5.55 14.42 12.02
CA VAL A 41 -5.55 14.31 10.56
C VAL A 41 -6.88 13.76 10.09
N ALA A 42 -7.55 14.52 9.24
CA ALA A 42 -8.71 14.02 8.53
C ALA A 42 -8.33 13.25 7.25
N VAL A 43 -8.73 11.99 7.14
CA VAL A 43 -8.77 11.22 5.88
C VAL A 43 -10.23 10.93 5.57
N GLY A 44 -10.84 11.73 4.68
CA GLY A 44 -12.30 11.70 4.52
C GLY A 44 -13.00 12.10 5.84
N PRO A 45 -13.95 11.30 6.37
CA PRO A 45 -14.60 11.56 7.65
C PRO A 45 -13.77 11.12 8.88
N VAL A 46 -12.62 10.48 8.67
CA VAL A 46 -11.81 9.87 9.73
C VAL A 46 -10.83 10.87 10.31
N VAL A 47 -10.79 11.05 11.63
CA VAL A 47 -9.78 11.89 12.28
C VAL A 47 -8.81 11.03 13.11
N VAL A 48 -7.50 11.12 12.87
CA VAL A 48 -6.46 10.36 13.58
C VAL A 48 -5.43 11.31 14.21
N MET A 49 -5.14 11.15 15.49
CA MET A 49 -4.11 11.93 16.20
C MET A 49 -2.74 11.29 15.96
N LEU A 50 -1.80 12.02 15.35
CA LEU A 50 -0.48 11.50 15.01
C LEU A 50 0.63 12.46 15.44
N GLU A 51 1.80 11.93 15.76
CA GLU A 51 3.07 12.66 15.68
C GLU A 51 3.45 12.87 14.21
N ARG A 52 2.58 13.54 13.47
CA ARG A 52 2.75 13.78 12.04
C ARG A 52 3.62 15.00 11.83
N VAL A 53 4.61 14.84 10.96
CA VAL A 53 5.25 15.97 10.28
C VAL A 53 4.68 16.03 8.88
N GLN A 54 3.84 17.03 8.64
CA GLN A 54 3.25 17.29 7.33
C GLN A 54 3.71 18.65 6.81
N PHE A 55 3.87 18.75 5.50
CA PHE A 55 4.13 20.00 4.82
C PHE A 55 3.04 20.27 3.79
N HIS A 56 2.44 21.47 3.82
CA HIS A 56 1.60 21.90 2.71
C HIS A 56 2.48 22.54 1.64
N VAL A 57 2.27 22.14 0.37
CA VAL A 57 2.88 22.74 -0.82
C VAL A 57 1.80 23.10 -1.84
N ARG A 58 2.09 24.06 -2.72
CA ARG A 58 1.14 24.48 -3.76
C ARG A 58 1.21 23.54 -4.95
N ARG A 59 0.05 23.16 -5.52
CA ARG A 59 -0.01 22.36 -6.75
C ARG A 59 0.67 23.05 -7.93
N ALA A 60 0.62 24.37 -7.99
CA ALA A 60 1.32 25.14 -9.04
C ALA A 60 2.84 24.96 -9.00
N ASP A 61 3.42 24.74 -7.81
CA ASP A 61 4.87 24.57 -7.65
C ASP A 61 5.28 23.10 -7.77
N VAL A 62 4.43 22.18 -7.27
CA VAL A 62 4.63 20.74 -7.34
C VAL A 62 3.36 20.11 -7.92
N PRO A 63 3.23 20.02 -9.26
CA PRO A 63 2.01 19.54 -9.90
C PRO A 63 1.68 18.09 -9.56
N THR A 64 2.71 17.24 -9.50
CA THR A 64 2.60 15.79 -9.33
C THR A 64 3.60 15.31 -8.27
N PRO A 65 3.35 15.58 -6.97
CA PRO A 65 4.18 15.02 -5.91
C PRO A 65 3.98 13.50 -5.84
N GLU A 66 5.01 12.81 -5.36
CA GLU A 66 5.03 11.35 -5.30
C GLU A 66 5.68 10.85 -4.00
N VAL A 67 5.29 9.65 -3.61
CA VAL A 67 5.91 8.94 -2.49
C VAL A 67 7.34 8.56 -2.88
N GLY A 68 8.27 8.68 -1.94
CA GLY A 68 9.70 8.49 -2.16
C GLY A 68 10.44 9.75 -2.60
N GLY A 69 9.73 10.80 -3.04
CA GLY A 69 10.31 12.11 -3.29
C GLY A 69 10.92 12.71 -2.02
N VAL A 70 11.91 13.59 -2.16
CA VAL A 70 12.59 14.23 -1.02
C VAL A 70 12.24 15.71 -0.97
N LEU A 71 11.67 16.15 0.15
CA LEU A 71 11.42 17.56 0.43
C LEU A 71 12.51 18.07 1.38
N THR A 72 13.34 19.00 0.90
CA THR A 72 14.34 19.68 1.73
C THR A 72 13.78 21.00 2.23
N VAL A 73 13.67 21.17 3.55
CA VAL A 73 13.15 22.41 4.17
C VAL A 73 14.12 22.89 5.23
N GLY A 74 14.70 24.08 5.05
CA GLY A 74 15.62 24.65 6.04
C GLY A 74 16.92 23.86 6.25
N GLY A 75 17.34 23.06 5.25
CA GLY A 75 18.54 22.22 5.31
C GLY A 75 18.27 20.75 5.67
N ASP A 76 17.12 20.45 6.27
CA ASP A 76 16.72 19.09 6.61
C ASP A 76 16.03 18.41 5.43
N ALA A 77 16.42 17.17 5.14
CA ALA A 77 15.84 16.35 4.09
C ALA A 77 14.77 15.41 4.67
N PHE A 78 13.58 15.46 4.08
CA PHE A 78 12.43 14.66 4.50
C PHE A 78 11.91 13.82 3.34
N THR A 79 11.87 12.50 3.50
CA THR A 79 11.27 11.61 2.49
C THR A 79 9.76 11.70 2.56
N VAL A 80 9.11 11.99 1.44
CA VAL A 80 7.65 11.99 1.31
C VAL A 80 7.17 10.54 1.39
N GLN A 81 6.45 10.24 2.45
CA GLN A 81 5.84 8.95 2.71
C GLN A 81 4.40 8.90 2.21
N ALA A 82 3.75 10.06 2.12
CA ALA A 82 2.38 10.19 1.61
C ALA A 82 2.14 11.51 0.91
N VAL A 83 1.21 11.48 -0.03
CA VAL A 83 0.60 12.68 -0.61
C VAL A 83 -0.90 12.60 -0.38
N GLN A 84 -1.47 13.64 0.23
CA GLN A 84 -2.90 13.70 0.54
C GLN A 84 -3.48 15.05 0.10
N PRO A 85 -4.78 15.10 -0.26
CA PRO A 85 -5.48 16.36 -0.39
C PRO A 85 -5.56 17.07 0.98
N VAL A 86 -5.46 18.39 0.99
CA VAL A 86 -5.56 19.18 2.23
C VAL A 86 -7.03 19.31 2.63
N GLN A 87 -7.35 19.08 3.91
CA GLN A 87 -8.70 19.27 4.42
C GLN A 87 -9.10 20.75 4.33
N ARG A 88 -10.35 21.02 3.91
CA ARG A 88 -10.89 22.39 3.69
C ARG A 88 -10.19 23.17 2.57
N ASP A 89 -9.57 22.48 1.62
CA ASP A 89 -9.09 23.05 0.36
C ASP A 89 -10.09 22.75 -0.76
N ALA A 90 -11.21 23.49 -0.78
CA ALA A 90 -12.33 23.24 -1.69
C ALA A 90 -11.95 23.32 -3.18
N GLU A 91 -10.90 24.08 -3.50
CA GLU A 91 -10.40 24.27 -4.87
C GLU A 91 -9.24 23.32 -5.21
N GLY A 92 -8.77 22.51 -4.25
CA GLY A 92 -7.70 21.55 -4.45
C GLY A 92 -6.39 22.20 -4.90
N LEU A 93 -6.05 23.37 -4.35
CA LEU A 93 -4.88 24.15 -4.71
C LEU A 93 -3.60 23.70 -4.00
N LEU A 94 -3.73 22.81 -3.01
CA LEU A 94 -2.65 22.34 -2.15
C LEU A 94 -2.46 20.83 -2.22
N TRP A 95 -1.23 20.43 -1.91
CA TRP A 95 -0.88 19.07 -1.52
C TRP A 95 -0.43 19.08 -0.06
N GLY A 96 -0.88 18.09 0.71
CA GLY A 96 -0.31 17.72 1.99
C GLY A 96 0.72 16.61 1.79
N LEU A 97 1.99 16.91 2.06
CA LEU A 97 3.10 15.95 1.99
C LEU A 97 3.42 15.46 3.40
N ASP A 98 3.21 14.18 3.65
CA ASP A 98 3.56 13.58 4.93
C ASP A 98 4.93 12.98 4.84
N VAL A 99 5.77 13.33 5.78
CA VAL A 99 7.16 12.87 5.81
C VAL A 99 7.48 12.02 7.04
N ALA A 100 6.50 11.91 7.94
CA ALA A 100 6.43 10.94 9.02
C ALA A 100 4.93 10.64 9.23
N TRP A 101 4.42 9.60 8.58
CA TRP A 101 3.04 9.14 8.74
C TRP A 101 3.02 7.81 9.47
N GLY A 102 2.19 7.66 10.51
CA GLY A 102 1.87 6.36 11.11
C GLY A 102 3.06 5.63 11.77
N LEU A 103 2.82 4.35 12.07
CA LEU A 103 3.77 3.40 12.63
C LEU A 103 3.97 2.23 11.67
N PRO A 104 5.12 1.54 11.70
CA PRO A 104 5.29 0.28 10.97
C PRO A 104 4.26 -0.75 11.43
N VAL A 105 3.61 -1.41 10.47
CA VAL A 105 2.67 -2.50 10.70
C VAL A 105 2.97 -3.66 9.75
N VAL A 106 2.67 -4.89 10.17
CA VAL A 106 2.78 -6.07 9.31
C VAL A 106 1.39 -6.53 8.90
N TYR A 107 1.04 -6.37 7.63
CA TYR A 107 -0.23 -6.83 7.06
C TYR A 107 -0.08 -8.24 6.49
N ARG A 108 -0.99 -9.15 6.88
CA ARG A 108 -1.10 -10.52 6.33
C ARG A 108 -2.48 -10.73 5.75
N SER A 109 -2.54 -11.21 4.51
CA SER A 109 -3.82 -11.39 3.83
C SER A 109 -4.64 -12.53 4.46
N ALA A 110 -5.98 -12.37 4.48
CA ALA A 110 -6.91 -13.34 5.07
C ALA A 110 -6.75 -14.77 4.52
N ALA A 111 -6.32 -14.88 3.27
CA ALA A 111 -6.31 -16.11 2.51
C ALA A 111 -4.94 -16.82 2.50
N ALA A 112 -3.94 -16.27 3.20
CA ALA A 112 -2.58 -16.81 3.24
C ALA A 112 -2.28 -17.74 4.43
N SER A 113 -3.30 -18.13 5.23
CA SER A 113 -3.09 -19.05 6.34
C SER A 113 -2.52 -20.40 5.86
N GLY A 114 -1.30 -20.73 6.31
CA GLY A 114 -0.66 -22.04 6.11
C GLY A 114 0.46 -22.10 5.07
N GLY A 115 0.65 -21.04 4.26
CA GLY A 115 1.63 -21.04 3.16
C GLY A 115 1.32 -22.11 2.10
N VAL A 116 2.09 -22.12 1.01
CA VAL A 116 2.11 -23.20 0.04
C VAL A 116 3.09 -24.24 0.55
N GLN A 117 2.62 -25.48 0.71
CA GLN A 117 3.50 -26.61 0.97
C GLN A 117 3.67 -27.44 -0.29
N GLY A 118 4.88 -27.96 -0.45
CA GLY A 118 5.31 -28.72 -1.60
C GLY A 118 6.65 -28.20 -2.14
N GLY A 119 7.17 -28.91 -3.13
CA GLY A 119 8.45 -28.60 -3.76
C GLY A 119 9.33 -29.84 -3.96
N PRO A 120 10.38 -29.76 -4.79
CA PRO A 120 10.70 -28.67 -5.72
C PRO A 120 9.58 -28.49 -6.76
N TRP A 121 9.43 -27.26 -7.25
CA TRP A 121 8.38 -26.87 -8.20
C TRP A 121 8.93 -26.78 -9.62
N SER A 122 8.13 -27.20 -10.59
CA SER A 122 8.44 -27.05 -12.00
C SER A 122 7.20 -26.67 -12.80
N VAL A 123 7.40 -25.99 -13.93
CA VAL A 123 6.34 -25.73 -14.91
C VAL A 123 5.72 -27.07 -15.34
N ALA A 124 4.40 -27.20 -15.17
CA ALA A 124 3.68 -28.44 -15.47
C ALA A 124 3.47 -28.63 -16.98
N THR A 125 3.09 -27.54 -17.67
CA THR A 125 2.85 -27.52 -19.11
C THR A 125 3.64 -26.40 -19.75
N ALA A 126 4.31 -26.68 -20.87
CA ALA A 126 5.05 -25.67 -21.60
C ALA A 126 4.15 -24.47 -21.96
N ALA A 127 4.68 -23.26 -21.86
CA ALA A 127 3.96 -22.03 -22.14
C ALA A 127 4.78 -21.15 -23.10
N ALA A 128 4.08 -20.51 -24.04
CA ALA A 128 4.71 -19.64 -25.03
C ALA A 128 5.08 -18.27 -24.43
N ALA A 129 5.95 -17.53 -25.13
CA ALA A 129 6.12 -16.10 -24.85
C ALA A 129 4.77 -15.38 -24.97
N GLY A 130 4.54 -14.40 -24.09
CA GLY A 130 3.28 -13.66 -23.99
C GLY A 130 2.20 -14.37 -23.17
N ALA A 131 2.42 -15.59 -22.67
CA ALA A 131 1.45 -16.24 -21.80
C ALA A 131 1.26 -15.44 -20.49
N SER A 132 0.00 -15.16 -20.16
CA SER A 132 -0.42 -14.47 -18.92
C SER A 132 -0.87 -15.42 -17.82
N SER A 133 -0.76 -16.73 -18.06
CA SER A 133 -1.03 -17.76 -17.05
C SER A 133 -0.13 -18.97 -17.24
N ILE A 134 0.24 -19.63 -16.13
CA ILE A 134 1.05 -20.85 -16.14
C ILE A 134 0.51 -21.87 -15.15
N SER A 135 0.89 -23.13 -15.32
CA SER A 135 0.63 -24.19 -14.34
C SER A 135 1.95 -24.71 -13.80
N ILE A 136 2.03 -24.94 -12.49
CA ILE A 136 3.22 -25.52 -11.83
C ILE A 136 2.82 -26.76 -11.07
N GLN A 137 3.74 -27.71 -10.96
CA GLN A 137 3.56 -28.96 -10.24
C GLN A 137 4.72 -29.21 -9.28
N SER A 138 4.43 -29.81 -8.14
CA SER A 138 5.45 -30.34 -7.25
C SER A 138 5.89 -31.72 -7.74
N GLN A 139 7.20 -31.95 -7.74
CA GLN A 139 7.74 -33.22 -8.23
C GLN A 139 7.60 -34.38 -7.23
N HIS A 140 7.46 -34.08 -5.93
CA HIS A 140 7.56 -35.11 -4.88
C HIS A 140 6.40 -35.06 -3.89
N ILE A 141 5.93 -33.88 -3.51
CA ILE A 141 4.99 -33.69 -2.39
C ILE A 141 3.63 -33.25 -2.94
N ASN A 142 2.55 -33.65 -2.27
CA ASN A 142 1.23 -33.13 -2.61
C ASN A 142 1.19 -31.62 -2.35
N ALA A 143 0.87 -30.84 -3.37
CA ALA A 143 0.62 -29.42 -3.23
C ALA A 143 -0.52 -29.20 -2.23
N SER A 144 -0.28 -28.33 -1.24
CA SER A 144 -1.31 -27.87 -0.33
C SER A 144 -1.20 -26.35 -0.15
N GLY A 145 -2.26 -25.74 0.38
CA GLY A 145 -2.35 -24.29 0.55
C GLY A 145 -2.88 -23.57 -0.69
N LYS A 146 -2.63 -22.26 -0.73
CA LYS A 146 -3.12 -21.35 -1.77
C LYS A 146 -2.02 -20.36 -2.14
N LEU A 147 -1.87 -20.11 -3.44
CA LEU A 147 -1.19 -18.92 -3.94
C LEU A 147 -2.16 -17.74 -3.85
N GLN A 148 -1.65 -16.57 -3.48
CA GLN A 148 -2.43 -15.34 -3.35
C GLN A 148 -1.94 -14.25 -4.30
N PRO A 149 -2.79 -13.26 -4.65
CA PRO A 149 -2.34 -12.07 -5.34
C PRO A 149 -1.18 -11.40 -4.62
N GLY A 150 -0.09 -11.13 -5.34
CA GLY A 150 1.13 -10.57 -4.75
C GLY A 150 2.21 -11.61 -4.37
N ASP A 151 1.90 -12.91 -4.38
CA ASP A 151 2.93 -13.95 -4.36
C ASP A 151 3.79 -13.89 -5.63
N VAL A 152 5.04 -14.33 -5.55
CA VAL A 152 6.00 -14.24 -6.64
C VAL A 152 6.46 -15.61 -7.07
N LEU A 153 6.36 -15.88 -8.37
CA LEU A 153 6.94 -17.04 -9.03
C LEU A 153 8.20 -16.62 -9.77
N THR A 154 9.33 -17.25 -9.48
CA THR A 154 10.59 -17.01 -10.18
C THR A 154 10.87 -18.15 -11.14
N ILE A 155 11.00 -17.84 -12.44
CA ILE A 155 11.18 -18.82 -13.53
C ILE A 155 12.31 -18.33 -14.42
N GLY A 156 13.36 -19.13 -14.58
CA GLY A 156 14.54 -18.72 -15.36
C GLY A 156 15.20 -17.44 -14.85
N GLY A 157 15.06 -17.13 -13.56
CA GLY A 157 15.56 -15.90 -12.93
C GLY A 157 14.65 -14.67 -13.06
N ALA A 158 13.59 -14.73 -13.88
CA ALA A 158 12.60 -13.66 -13.97
C ALA A 158 11.48 -13.83 -12.93
N ALA A 159 11.04 -12.73 -12.33
CA ALA A 159 9.98 -12.71 -11.31
C ALA A 159 8.61 -12.38 -11.93
N TYR A 160 7.60 -13.12 -11.52
CA TYR A 160 6.23 -13.00 -12.00
C TYR A 160 5.26 -12.96 -10.81
N THR A 161 4.46 -11.89 -10.73
CA THR A 161 3.49 -11.70 -9.65
C THR A 161 2.21 -12.46 -9.95
N VAL A 162 1.75 -13.26 -8.98
CA VAL A 162 0.45 -13.95 -9.03
C VAL A 162 -0.68 -12.91 -9.00
N GLY A 163 -1.62 -13.02 -9.95
CA GLY A 163 -2.72 -12.05 -10.12
C GLY A 163 -4.02 -12.44 -9.42
N ALA A 164 -4.23 -13.71 -9.09
CA ALA A 164 -5.46 -14.20 -8.47
C ALA A 164 -5.17 -15.32 -7.45
N ALA A 165 -6.09 -15.52 -6.50
CA ALA A 165 -5.97 -16.61 -5.55
C ALA A 165 -6.19 -17.96 -6.24
N ILE A 166 -5.25 -18.90 -6.09
CA ILE A 166 -5.30 -20.24 -6.68
C ILE A 166 -5.06 -21.29 -5.60
N GLY A 167 -6.01 -22.20 -5.43
CA GLY A 167 -5.84 -23.36 -4.54
C GLY A 167 -5.06 -24.48 -5.20
N ALA A 168 -4.40 -25.29 -4.37
CA ALA A 168 -3.80 -26.52 -4.84
C ALA A 168 -4.88 -27.43 -5.46
N SER A 169 -4.57 -28.01 -6.61
CA SER A 169 -5.37 -29.05 -7.23
C SER A 169 -5.02 -30.41 -6.62
N ALA A 170 -5.93 -31.39 -6.76
CA ALA A 170 -5.69 -32.76 -6.31
C ALA A 170 -4.48 -33.45 -6.99
N ALA A 171 -3.93 -32.87 -8.08
CA ALA A 171 -2.86 -33.44 -8.89
C ALA A 171 -1.46 -32.84 -8.58
N LYS A 172 -1.16 -32.55 -7.31
CA LYS A 172 0.12 -31.96 -6.88
C LYS A 172 0.48 -30.65 -7.59
N SER A 173 -0.51 -29.90 -8.06
CA SER A 173 -0.28 -28.76 -8.95
C SER A 173 -1.11 -27.54 -8.58
N PHE A 174 -0.65 -26.38 -9.01
CA PHE A 174 -1.43 -25.16 -9.11
C PHE A 174 -1.61 -24.88 -10.60
N ASN A 175 -2.87 -24.88 -11.07
CA ASN A 175 -3.19 -24.79 -12.48
C ASN A 175 -3.67 -23.39 -12.85
N ASN A 176 -3.33 -22.92 -14.06
CA ASN A 176 -3.80 -21.66 -14.64
C ASN A 176 -3.58 -20.45 -13.73
N ILE A 177 -2.42 -20.38 -13.09
CA ILE A 177 -2.01 -19.27 -12.23
C ILE A 177 -1.87 -18.03 -13.10
N PRO A 178 -2.68 -16.98 -12.89
CA PRO A 178 -2.51 -15.72 -13.61
C PRO A 178 -1.22 -15.06 -13.15
N ILE A 179 -0.39 -14.62 -14.08
CA ILE A 179 0.91 -13.99 -13.81
C ILE A 179 1.03 -12.63 -14.50
N SER A 180 1.77 -11.73 -13.87
CA SER A 180 2.14 -10.43 -14.43
C SER A 180 3.61 -10.12 -14.12
N PRO A 181 4.40 -9.61 -15.09
CA PRO A 181 4.05 -9.43 -16.49
C PRO A 181 3.83 -10.78 -17.22
N PRO A 182 3.29 -10.80 -18.44
CA PRO A 182 3.28 -12.02 -19.27
C PRO A 182 4.71 -12.53 -19.52
N LEU A 183 4.86 -13.83 -19.82
CA LEU A 183 6.17 -14.44 -20.06
C LEU A 183 6.94 -13.72 -21.17
N ALA A 184 8.18 -13.32 -20.90
CA ALA A 184 9.03 -12.64 -21.88
C ALA A 184 9.56 -13.61 -22.97
N ALA A 185 9.72 -14.88 -22.63
CA ALA A 185 10.22 -15.94 -23.49
C ALA A 185 9.43 -17.23 -23.25
N PRO A 186 9.38 -18.17 -24.22
CA PRO A 186 8.75 -19.46 -23.99
C PRO A 186 9.46 -20.22 -22.87
N VAL A 187 8.69 -20.98 -22.09
CA VAL A 187 9.19 -21.85 -21.03
C VAL A 187 8.77 -23.28 -21.27
N ALA A 188 9.73 -24.20 -21.17
CA ALA A 188 9.47 -25.64 -21.31
C ALA A 188 8.80 -26.21 -20.06
N ALA A 189 8.04 -27.30 -20.25
CA ALA A 189 7.63 -28.13 -19.12
C ALA A 189 8.87 -28.67 -18.38
N GLY A 190 8.79 -28.76 -17.06
CA GLY A 190 9.91 -29.17 -16.22
C GLY A 190 10.87 -28.05 -15.80
N ALA A 191 10.76 -26.84 -16.36
CA ALA A 191 11.56 -25.70 -15.93
C ALA A 191 11.33 -25.40 -14.44
N SER A 192 12.41 -25.22 -13.68
CA SER A 192 12.34 -24.98 -12.24
C SER A 192 11.62 -23.67 -11.89
N VAL A 193 10.83 -23.71 -10.83
CA VAL A 193 10.10 -22.56 -10.29
C VAL A 193 10.42 -22.41 -8.80
N THR A 194 10.69 -21.18 -8.37
CA THR A 194 10.76 -20.82 -6.95
C THR A 194 9.52 -20.01 -6.60
N ILE A 195 8.91 -20.29 -5.45
CA ILE A 195 7.75 -19.55 -4.93
C ILE A 195 8.22 -18.70 -3.74
N SER A 196 7.96 -17.40 -3.79
CA SER A 196 8.06 -16.50 -2.64
C SER A 196 6.66 -16.04 -2.25
N GLN A 197 6.33 -16.09 -0.96
CA GLN A 197 4.98 -15.80 -0.45
C GLN A 197 4.94 -14.66 0.56
N PRO A 198 5.17 -13.41 0.11
CA PRO A 198 4.92 -12.23 0.93
C PRO A 198 3.53 -12.21 1.56
N SER A 199 2.52 -12.79 0.88
CA SER A 199 1.16 -12.88 1.41
C SER A 199 1.06 -13.66 2.72
N ALA A 200 1.92 -14.66 2.92
CA ALA A 200 1.98 -15.52 4.11
C ALA A 200 2.95 -15.00 5.17
N THR A 201 4.11 -14.46 4.76
CA THR A 201 5.10 -13.92 5.69
C THR A 201 4.72 -12.54 6.23
N GLY A 202 3.96 -11.78 5.44
CA GLY A 202 3.47 -10.45 5.77
C GLY A 202 4.18 -9.33 5.00
N TYR A 203 3.43 -8.25 4.77
CA TYR A 203 3.88 -7.03 4.14
C TYR A 203 4.16 -5.99 5.20
N VAL A 204 5.37 -5.42 5.22
CA VAL A 204 5.68 -4.28 6.09
C VAL A 204 5.10 -3.03 5.44
N LEU A 205 4.14 -2.42 6.12
CA LEU A 205 3.44 -1.21 5.72
C LEU A 205 3.58 -0.14 6.78
N THR A 206 3.09 1.05 6.47
CA THR A 206 2.95 2.11 7.46
C THR A 206 1.47 2.46 7.65
N GLY A 207 0.99 2.37 8.89
CA GLY A 207 -0.41 2.55 9.25
C GLY A 207 -0.59 3.47 10.45
N ALA A 208 -1.70 4.20 10.45
CA ALA A 208 -2.07 5.12 11.53
C ALA A 208 -3.25 4.53 12.31
N MET A 209 -3.09 4.33 13.62
CA MET A 209 -4.14 3.76 14.49
C MET A 209 -4.87 4.86 15.25
N ALA A 210 -6.19 4.72 15.41
CA ALA A 210 -7.01 5.54 16.29
C ALA A 210 -8.09 4.69 16.97
N ASP A 211 -8.59 5.19 18.10
CA ASP A 211 -9.75 4.63 18.77
C ASP A 211 -11.05 5.20 18.17
N TYR A 212 -12.13 4.43 18.23
CA TYR A 212 -13.46 4.95 17.92
C TYR A 212 -13.95 5.86 19.05
N GLY A 213 -14.55 6.99 18.70
CA GLY A 213 -15.27 7.82 19.67
C GLY A 213 -16.51 7.11 20.20
N ALA A 214 -16.97 7.48 21.40
CA ALA A 214 -18.14 6.86 22.03
C ALA A 214 -19.42 6.93 21.16
N SER A 215 -19.58 8.01 20.38
CA SER A 215 -20.69 8.18 19.44
C SER A 215 -20.58 7.32 18.16
N GLU A 216 -19.40 6.76 17.89
CA GLU A 216 -19.14 5.91 16.72
C GLU A 216 -19.33 4.41 17.05
N VAL A 217 -19.54 4.05 18.32
CA VAL A 217 -19.80 2.67 18.77
C VAL A 217 -21.27 2.32 18.51
N MET A 218 -21.65 2.25 17.23
CA MET A 218 -22.97 1.86 16.73
C MET A 218 -22.79 1.00 15.49
N GLY A 219 -23.70 0.05 15.21
CA GLY A 219 -23.76 -0.64 13.93
C GLY A 219 -22.54 -1.54 13.59
N GLY A 220 -22.09 -2.37 14.53
CA GLY A 220 -21.07 -3.41 14.29
C GLY A 220 -19.65 -3.10 14.79
N VAL A 221 -19.43 -1.88 15.28
CA VAL A 221 -18.24 -1.49 16.07
C VAL A 221 -18.49 -1.90 17.52
N VAL A 222 -17.57 -2.66 18.11
CA VAL A 222 -17.64 -3.06 19.53
C VAL A 222 -16.55 -2.37 20.35
N VAL A 223 -16.75 -2.32 21.67
CA VAL A 223 -15.74 -1.80 22.60
C VAL A 223 -14.44 -2.59 22.44
N GLY A 224 -13.32 -1.89 22.22
CA GLY A 224 -12.01 -2.48 21.97
C GLY A 224 -11.64 -2.59 20.48
N ASP A 225 -12.58 -2.39 19.55
CA ASP A 225 -12.24 -2.19 18.15
C ASP A 225 -11.44 -0.89 18.00
N ARG A 226 -10.47 -0.91 17.08
CA ARG A 226 -9.71 0.27 16.67
C ARG A 226 -9.91 0.52 15.19
N ARG A 227 -9.67 1.75 14.75
CA ARG A 227 -9.55 2.07 13.32
C ARG A 227 -8.08 2.17 12.95
N MET A 228 -7.72 1.62 11.80
CA MET A 228 -6.42 1.84 11.19
C MET A 228 -6.57 2.46 9.82
N VAL A 229 -5.77 3.46 9.51
CA VAL A 229 -5.68 4.05 8.17
C VAL A 229 -4.34 3.70 7.55
N ILE A 230 -4.37 3.03 6.41
CA ILE A 230 -3.19 2.68 5.61
C ILE A 230 -3.37 3.27 4.21
N LEU A 231 -2.34 3.89 3.67
CA LEU A 231 -2.40 4.49 2.34
C LEU A 231 -2.31 3.44 1.25
N GLN A 232 -3.03 3.65 0.13
CA GLN A 232 -2.94 2.75 -1.03
C GLN A 232 -1.50 2.65 -1.55
N ALA A 233 -0.74 3.76 -1.52
CA ALA A 233 0.65 3.77 -1.93
C ALA A 233 1.53 2.82 -1.10
N ALA A 234 1.25 2.64 0.20
CA ALA A 234 1.99 1.70 1.03
C ALA A 234 1.75 0.24 0.58
N PHE A 235 0.50 -0.11 0.27
CA PHE A 235 0.15 -1.42 -0.29
C PHE A 235 0.85 -1.68 -1.63
N VAL A 236 0.82 -0.69 -2.53
CA VAL A 236 1.50 -0.80 -3.84
C VAL A 236 3.00 -0.96 -3.68
N ALA A 237 3.64 -0.14 -2.83
CA ALA A 237 5.08 -0.20 -2.59
C ALA A 237 5.51 -1.55 -2.00
N ALA A 238 4.67 -2.18 -1.17
CA ALA A 238 4.94 -3.50 -0.61
C ALA A 238 4.60 -4.65 -1.58
N GLY A 239 4.07 -4.38 -2.77
CA GLY A 239 3.67 -5.42 -3.73
C GLY A 239 2.37 -6.14 -3.38
N ALA A 240 1.48 -5.50 -2.61
CA ALA A 240 0.13 -5.96 -2.30
C ALA A 240 -0.91 -5.16 -3.11
N PRO A 241 -1.11 -5.44 -4.42
CA PRO A 241 -1.87 -4.56 -5.31
C PRO A 241 -3.38 -4.56 -5.03
N ALA A 242 -3.91 -5.64 -4.46
CA ALA A 242 -5.29 -5.72 -4.01
C ALA A 242 -5.40 -5.08 -2.63
N GLY A 243 -6.30 -4.10 -2.49
CA GLY A 243 -6.58 -3.48 -1.20
C GLY A 243 -6.93 -4.50 -0.11
N PRO A 244 -6.81 -4.10 1.16
CA PRO A 244 -7.08 -4.96 2.31
C PRO A 244 -8.51 -5.49 2.30
N LYS A 245 -8.67 -6.73 2.79
CA LYS A 245 -9.97 -7.41 2.88
C LYS A 245 -10.29 -7.81 4.32
N PRO A 246 -11.58 -7.91 4.69
CA PRO A 246 -12.00 -8.55 5.93
C PRO A 246 -11.37 -9.96 6.08
N GLY A 247 -11.04 -10.32 7.32
CA GLY A 247 -10.33 -11.55 7.68
C GLY A 247 -8.81 -11.48 7.60
N ALA A 248 -8.24 -10.39 7.09
CA ALA A 248 -6.79 -10.17 7.13
C ALA A 248 -6.30 -9.92 8.57
N ALA A 249 -5.01 -10.14 8.82
CA ALA A 249 -4.39 -9.85 10.11
C ALA A 249 -3.39 -8.69 9.98
N ILE A 250 -3.33 -7.84 10.99
CA ILE A 250 -2.36 -6.74 11.09
C ILE A 250 -1.64 -6.86 12.42
N GLU A 251 -0.31 -6.89 12.39
CA GLU A 251 0.50 -6.69 13.59
C GLU A 251 0.90 -5.23 13.71
N ALA A 252 0.60 -4.64 14.86
CA ALA A 252 1.01 -3.29 15.23
C ALA A 252 1.36 -3.28 16.72
N ASP A 253 2.50 -2.69 17.08
CA ASP A 253 2.99 -2.61 18.46
C ASP A 253 3.01 -3.97 19.20
N GLY A 254 3.41 -5.03 18.51
CA GLY A 254 3.49 -6.39 19.06
C GLY A 254 2.14 -7.07 19.32
N ARG A 255 1.02 -6.48 18.89
CA ARG A 255 -0.32 -7.08 18.95
C ARG A 255 -0.83 -7.41 17.56
N THR A 256 -1.53 -8.54 17.44
CA THR A 256 -2.24 -8.91 16.21
C THR A 256 -3.68 -8.45 16.28
N TYR A 257 -4.17 -7.84 15.21
CA TYR A 257 -5.55 -7.42 15.04
C TYR A 257 -6.14 -8.06 13.78
N ASN A 258 -7.36 -8.56 13.86
CA ASN A 258 -8.13 -9.04 12.71
C ASN A 258 -8.87 -7.87 12.06
N VAL A 259 -8.77 -7.75 10.74
CA VAL A 259 -9.51 -6.78 9.93
C VAL A 259 -10.96 -7.25 9.82
N ILE A 260 -11.90 -6.48 10.37
CA ILE A 260 -13.33 -6.80 10.40
C ILE A 260 -14.05 -6.16 9.20
N HIS A 261 -13.72 -4.92 8.91
CA HIS A 261 -14.33 -4.15 7.84
C HIS A 261 -13.27 -3.28 7.15
N THR A 262 -13.42 -3.07 5.85
CA THR A 262 -12.54 -2.20 5.06
C THR A 262 -13.35 -1.18 4.28
N LYS A 263 -12.84 0.05 4.21
CA LYS A 263 -13.45 1.15 3.49
C LYS A 263 -12.38 1.89 2.70
N ALA A 264 -12.59 2.00 1.40
CA ALA A 264 -11.74 2.78 0.52
C ALA A 264 -12.10 4.28 0.60
N HIS A 265 -11.07 5.12 0.66
CA HIS A 265 -11.16 6.57 0.51
C HIS A 265 -10.50 6.97 -0.80
N TYR A 266 -11.22 7.73 -1.63
CA TYR A 266 -10.81 8.05 -3.00
C TYR A 266 -10.27 9.49 -3.11
N ALA A 267 -9.29 9.69 -3.98
CA ALA A 267 -8.87 10.99 -4.48
C ALA A 267 -9.09 11.01 -6.00
N GLY A 268 -10.19 11.64 -6.43
CA GLY A 268 -10.68 11.47 -7.80
C GLY A 268 -11.19 10.04 -8.03
N SER A 269 -10.73 9.38 -9.09
CA SER A 269 -11.09 7.99 -9.42
C SER A 269 -10.20 6.93 -8.75
N ALA A 270 -9.07 7.33 -8.15
CA ALA A 270 -8.11 6.42 -7.53
C ALA A 270 -8.35 6.28 -6.03
N VAL A 271 -8.14 5.08 -5.49
CA VAL A 271 -8.12 4.86 -4.04
C VAL A 271 -6.85 5.50 -3.48
N ALA A 272 -7.00 6.42 -2.52
CA ALA A 272 -5.90 7.09 -1.84
C ALA A 272 -5.53 6.38 -0.53
N ALA A 273 -6.52 5.90 0.21
CA ALA A 273 -6.33 5.28 1.51
C ALA A 273 -7.39 4.22 1.82
N TRP A 274 -7.07 3.34 2.76
CA TRP A 274 -7.97 2.37 3.33
C TRP A 274 -8.13 2.65 4.81
N GLU A 275 -9.38 2.72 5.23
CA GLU A 275 -9.77 2.66 6.62
C GLU A 275 -10.18 1.24 6.96
N LEU A 276 -9.62 0.71 8.03
CA LEU A 276 -9.79 -0.64 8.51
C LEU A 276 -10.37 -0.59 9.91
N GLN A 277 -11.50 -1.26 10.13
CA GLN A 277 -11.92 -1.64 11.47
C GLN A 277 -11.14 -2.88 11.86
N VAL A 278 -10.39 -2.81 12.96
CA VAL A 278 -9.52 -3.89 13.42
C VAL A 278 -9.85 -4.30 14.85
N ARG A 279 -9.77 -5.60 15.15
CA ARG A 279 -10.09 -6.19 16.45
C ARG A 279 -8.95 -7.07 16.95
N GLY A 280 -8.41 -6.74 18.12
CA GLY A 280 -7.35 -7.49 18.80
C GLY A 280 -7.89 -8.50 19.80
#